data_AF-A0AAW6DQU0-F1
#
_entry.id   AF-A0AAW6DQU0-F1
#
_cell.length_a   1.000
_cell.length_b   1.000
_cell.length_c   1.000
_cell.angle_alpha   90.00
_cell.angle_beta   90.00
_cell.angle_gamma   90.00
#
_symmetry.space_group_name_H-M   'P 1'
#
loop_
_entity.id
_entity.type
_entity.pdbx_description
1 polymer ?
#
loop_
_entity_poly.entity_id
_entity_poly.type
_entity_poly.pdbx_seq_one_letter_code
_entity_poly.pdbx_strand_id
1 'polypeptide(L)'
;MPKRIKVCSYTAEGREPIHTELSLNKAVLYGLRTKKPQEDSIEVLDSSLSLFSAQKGKCAISGEEFTTAQSIACWYKKPKEQGGLERYKNMTLIHDRYLPLLQKTSLEQLKALAKTLKVTTKMMSKINSLRKLSGLPTIG
;
A
#
# COMPACT_ATOMS: atom_id res chain seq x y z
N MET A 1 -32.59 32.69 -8.22
CA MET A 1 -31.37 32.90 -9.04
C MET A 1 -30.65 31.55 -9.16
N PRO A 2 -30.40 30.99 -10.35
CA PRO A 2 -29.65 29.74 -10.46
C PRO A 2 -28.18 30.03 -10.12
N LYS A 3 -27.62 29.27 -9.17
CA LYS A 3 -26.18 29.34 -8.84
C LYS A 3 -25.39 28.97 -10.10
N ARG A 4 -24.52 29.87 -10.58
CA ARG A 4 -23.60 29.56 -11.69
C ARG A 4 -22.72 28.38 -11.26
N ILE A 5 -22.89 27.24 -11.92
CA ILE A 5 -22.08 26.05 -11.67
C ILE A 5 -20.69 26.34 -12.27
N LYS A 6 -19.78 26.80 -11.42
CA LYS A 6 -18.39 27.15 -11.76
C LYS A 6 -17.49 25.91 -11.89
N VAL A 7 -18.09 24.76 -12.23
CA VAL A 7 -17.40 23.46 -12.33
C VAL A 7 -17.43 23.06 -13.80
N CYS A 8 -16.24 22.90 -14.38
CA CYS A 8 -16.05 22.39 -15.74
C CYS A 8 -14.84 21.47 -15.74
N SER A 9 -15.06 20.18 -16.02
CA SER A 9 -14.00 19.15 -16.01
C SER A 9 -12.96 19.33 -17.11
N TYR A 10 -13.16 20.24 -18.07
CA TYR A 10 -12.31 20.41 -19.24
C TYR A 10 -11.39 21.63 -19.16
N THR A 11 -11.73 22.65 -18.36
CA THR A 11 -10.87 23.83 -18.13
C THR A 11 -10.11 23.70 -16.81
N ALA A 12 -8.92 24.27 -16.72
CA ALA A 12 -8.16 24.28 -15.46
C ALA A 12 -8.95 24.98 -14.35
N GLU A 13 -9.46 26.19 -14.64
CA GLU A 13 -10.27 27.01 -13.73
C GLU A 13 -11.55 26.33 -13.26
N GLY A 14 -12.17 25.53 -14.13
CA GLY A 14 -13.37 24.75 -13.80
C GLY A 14 -13.09 23.48 -12.99
N ARG A 15 -11.85 23.00 -12.98
CA ARG A 15 -11.39 21.84 -12.20
C ARG A 15 -10.89 22.24 -10.82
N GLU A 16 -10.33 23.44 -10.64
CA GLU A 16 -9.85 23.94 -9.35
C GLU A 16 -10.78 23.67 -8.15
N PRO A 17 -12.12 23.92 -8.22
CA PRO A 17 -12.99 23.69 -7.07
C PRO A 17 -13.20 22.20 -6.70
N ILE A 18 -12.83 21.27 -7.57
CA ILE A 18 -13.03 19.81 -7.38
C ILE A 18 -11.72 19.00 -7.44
N HIS A 19 -10.62 19.61 -7.86
CA HIS A 19 -9.34 18.96 -8.09
C HIS A 19 -8.33 19.37 -7.01
N THR A 20 -8.19 18.54 -5.99
CA THR A 20 -7.06 18.64 -5.05
C THR A 20 -5.84 18.01 -5.69
N GLU A 21 -4.76 18.77 -5.87
CA GLU A 21 -3.50 18.20 -6.34
C GLU A 21 -3.04 17.12 -5.36
N LEU A 22 -2.82 15.90 -5.86
CA LEU A 22 -2.25 14.84 -5.05
C LEU A 22 -0.81 15.22 -4.72
N SER A 23 -0.57 15.60 -3.46
CA SER A 23 0.75 15.81 -2.87
C SER A 23 1.47 14.47 -2.68
N LEU A 24 1.74 13.77 -3.77
CA LEU A 24 2.46 12.50 -3.80
C LEU A 24 3.93 12.73 -4.12
N ASN A 25 4.78 11.87 -3.58
CA ASN A 25 6.19 11.85 -3.96
C ASN A 25 6.35 11.38 -5.42
N LYS A 26 6.55 12.34 -6.32
CA LYS A 26 6.69 12.11 -7.77
C LYS A 26 7.89 11.23 -8.12
N ALA A 27 8.97 11.29 -7.33
CA ALA A 27 10.15 10.46 -7.54
C ALA A 27 9.86 8.98 -7.26
N VAL A 28 9.10 8.71 -6.19
CA VAL A 28 8.67 7.34 -5.85
C VAL A 28 7.69 6.80 -6.88
N LEU A 29 6.74 7.62 -7.32
CA LEU A 29 5.80 7.26 -8.39
C LEU A 29 6.54 6.91 -9.69
N TYR A 30 7.52 7.73 -10.07
CA TYR A 30 8.36 7.47 -11.24
C TYR A 30 9.14 6.17 -11.08
N GLY A 31 9.77 5.95 -9.92
CA GLY A 31 10.51 4.72 -9.63
C GLY A 31 9.65 3.45 -9.68
N LEU A 32 8.40 3.53 -9.20
CA LEU A 32 7.42 2.44 -9.34
C LEU A 32 7.07 2.17 -10.80
N ARG A 33 6.91 3.23 -11.61
CA ARG A 33 6.58 3.12 -13.03
C ARG A 33 7.72 2.55 -13.87
N THR A 34 8.96 2.90 -13.55
CA THR A 34 10.16 2.44 -14.28
C THR A 34 10.70 1.10 -13.80
N LYS A 35 10.07 0.50 -12.77
CA LYS A 35 10.45 -0.81 -12.27
C LYS A 35 10.27 -1.82 -13.40
N LYS A 36 11.36 -2.47 -13.82
CA LYS A 36 11.28 -3.48 -14.89
C LYS A 36 10.44 -4.66 -14.37
N PRO A 37 9.49 -5.16 -15.17
CA PRO A 37 8.76 -6.39 -14.86
C PRO A 37 9.69 -7.59 -15.07
N GLN A 38 10.71 -7.76 -14.22
CA GLN A 38 11.57 -8.94 -14.27
C GLN A 38 10.92 -10.15 -13.58
N GLU A 39 10.04 -9.92 -12.60
CA GLU A 39 9.35 -10.96 -11.83
C GLU A 39 7.83 -10.74 -11.74
N ASP A 40 7.37 -9.50 -11.92
CA ASP A 40 5.96 -9.11 -11.78
C ASP A 40 5.27 -8.91 -13.14
N SER A 41 4.01 -9.34 -13.26
CA SER A 41 3.18 -9.06 -14.44
C SER A 41 2.87 -7.57 -14.61
N ILE A 42 2.59 -7.13 -15.84
CA ILE A 42 2.18 -5.75 -16.13
C ILE A 42 0.96 -5.33 -15.28
N GLU A 43 0.03 -6.26 -15.03
CA GLU A 43 -1.14 -6.04 -14.17
C GLU A 43 -0.78 -5.72 -12.70
N VAL A 44 0.29 -6.35 -12.19
CA VAL A 44 0.79 -6.12 -10.83
C VAL A 44 1.43 -4.74 -10.74
N LEU A 45 2.18 -4.32 -11.76
CA LEU A 45 2.76 -2.98 -11.84
C LEU A 45 1.67 -1.90 -11.87
N ASP A 46 0.67 -2.07 -12.73
CA ASP A 46 -0.46 -1.13 -12.85
C ASP A 46 -1.29 -1.06 -11.56
N SER A 47 -1.58 -2.23 -10.96
CA SER A 47 -2.25 -2.32 -9.66
C SER A 47 -1.42 -1.63 -8.56
N SER A 48 -0.10 -1.75 -8.59
CA SER A 48 0.80 -1.12 -7.62
C SER A 48 0.80 0.40 -7.73
N LEU A 49 0.85 0.95 -8.96
CA LEU A 49 0.73 2.38 -9.19
C LEU A 49 -0.62 2.94 -8.72
N SER A 50 -1.70 2.22 -9.03
CA SER A 50 -3.05 2.53 -8.58
C SER A 50 -3.15 2.49 -7.05
N LEU A 51 -2.55 1.49 -6.40
CA LEU A 51 -2.53 1.37 -4.94
C LEU A 51 -1.69 2.46 -4.29
N PHE A 52 -0.56 2.84 -4.87
CA PHE A 52 0.27 3.93 -4.35
C PHE A 52 -0.53 5.23 -4.27
N SER A 53 -1.28 5.54 -5.32
CA SER A 53 -2.15 6.70 -5.36
C SER A 53 -3.29 6.60 -4.34
N ALA A 54 -3.96 5.44 -4.26
CA ALA A 54 -5.05 5.21 -3.31
C ALA A 54 -4.60 5.25 -1.83
N GLN A 55 -3.39 4.77 -1.55
CA GLN A 55 -2.77 4.81 -0.22
C GLN A 55 -2.12 6.17 0.08
N LYS A 56 -2.25 7.17 -0.80
CA LYS A 56 -1.65 8.50 -0.65
C LYS A 56 -0.13 8.43 -0.45
N GLY A 57 0.53 7.49 -1.12
CA GLY A 57 1.97 7.28 -1.00
C GLY A 57 2.44 6.80 0.36
N LYS A 58 1.54 6.24 1.18
CA LYS A 58 1.82 5.78 2.55
C LYS A 58 1.77 4.27 2.68
N CYS A 59 2.56 3.75 3.60
CA CYS A 59 2.55 2.37 3.99
C CYS A 59 1.23 2.01 4.67
N ALA A 60 0.60 0.91 4.23
CA ALA A 60 -0.67 0.48 4.77
C ALA A 60 -0.60 0.17 6.27
N ILE A 61 0.52 -0.41 6.75
CA ILE A 61 0.73 -0.75 8.16
C ILE A 61 1.03 0.51 8.98
N SER A 62 2.15 1.17 8.70
CA SER A 62 2.66 2.24 9.55
C SER A 62 2.05 3.61 9.28
N GLY A 63 1.53 3.86 8.07
CA GLY A 63 1.04 5.17 7.66
C GLY A 63 2.14 6.17 7.32
N GLU A 64 3.41 5.78 7.40
CA GLU A 64 4.54 6.58 6.94
C GLU A 64 4.58 6.66 5.42
N GLU A 65 5.00 7.80 4.90
CA GLU A 65 5.20 8.01 3.47
C GLU A 65 6.39 7.21 2.97
N PHE A 66 6.26 6.69 1.76
CA PHE A 66 7.37 6.01 1.10
C PHE A 66 8.38 7.04 0.61
N THR A 67 9.65 6.85 0.95
CA THR A 67 10.74 7.71 0.50
C THR A 67 11.33 7.26 -0.83
N THR A 68 11.34 5.94 -1.07
CA THR A 68 11.99 5.32 -2.24
C THR A 68 11.16 4.15 -2.78
N ALA A 69 11.11 3.98 -4.10
CA ALA A 69 10.40 2.86 -4.75
C ALA A 69 10.93 1.45 -4.34
N GLN A 70 12.19 1.36 -3.93
CA GLN A 70 12.80 0.11 -3.43
C GLN A 70 12.31 -0.28 -2.03
N SER A 71 11.90 0.70 -1.22
CA SER A 71 11.37 0.45 0.12
C SER A 71 9.92 -0.08 0.10
N ILE A 72 9.27 -0.01 -1.07
CA ILE A 72 7.90 -0.48 -1.29
C ILE A 72 7.93 -1.95 -1.65
N ALA A 73 7.25 -2.73 -0.80
CA ALA A 73 6.93 -4.12 -1.05
C ALA A 73 5.42 -4.29 -1.29
N CYS A 74 5.05 -5.14 -2.24
CA CYS A 74 3.68 -5.57 -2.45
C CYS A 74 3.38 -6.77 -1.56
N TRP A 75 2.33 -6.65 -0.75
CA TRP A 75 1.80 -7.75 0.03
C TRP A 75 0.46 -8.23 -0.54
N TYR A 76 0.35 -9.54 -0.78
CA TYR A 76 -0.89 -10.19 -1.15
C TYR A 76 -1.64 -10.62 0.12
N LYS A 77 -2.84 -10.06 0.34
CA LYS A 77 -3.69 -10.35 1.50
C LYS A 77 -4.03 -11.84 1.57
N LYS A 78 -4.43 -12.42 0.44
CA LYS A 78 -4.61 -13.87 0.27
C LYS A 78 -3.48 -14.41 -0.62
N PRO A 79 -2.76 -15.44 -0.18
CA PRO A 79 -1.75 -16.11 -1.00
C PRO A 79 -2.39 -16.86 -2.18
N LYS A 80 -1.60 -17.14 -3.22
CA LYS A 80 -2.03 -17.89 -4.42
C LYS A 80 -2.61 -19.27 -4.06
N GLU A 81 -2.02 -19.93 -3.07
CA GLU A 81 -2.45 -21.24 -2.54
C GLU A 81 -3.89 -21.22 -1.99
N GLN A 82 -4.37 -20.06 -1.53
CA GLN A 82 -5.73 -19.87 -1.02
C GLN A 82 -6.67 -19.26 -2.07
N GLY A 83 -6.33 -19.35 -3.36
CA GLY A 83 -7.08 -18.75 -4.47
C GLY A 83 -6.92 -17.23 -4.55
N GLY A 84 -5.87 -16.67 -3.95
CA GLY A 84 -5.55 -15.25 -4.04
C GLY A 84 -5.06 -14.88 -5.44
N LEU A 85 -5.81 -14.05 -6.14
CA LEU A 85 -5.42 -13.51 -7.45
C LEU A 85 -4.53 -12.26 -7.30
N GLU A 86 -3.70 -12.01 -8.31
CA GLU A 86 -2.85 -10.82 -8.46
C GLU A 86 -3.70 -9.60 -8.88
N ARG A 87 -4.64 -9.21 -8.03
CA ARG A 87 -5.56 -8.10 -8.29
C ARG A 87 -5.41 -7.02 -7.24
N TYR A 88 -5.64 -5.77 -7.65
CA TYR A 88 -5.73 -4.58 -6.80
C TYR A 88 -6.39 -4.83 -5.43
N LYS A 89 -7.56 -5.48 -5.39
CA LYS A 89 -8.29 -5.75 -4.14
C LYS A 89 -7.53 -6.65 -3.15
N ASN A 90 -6.76 -7.59 -3.68
CA ASN A 90 -5.98 -8.56 -2.93
C ASN A 90 -4.58 -8.04 -2.57
N MET A 91 -4.18 -6.87 -3.06
CA MET A 91 -2.85 -6.31 -2.85
C MET A 91 -2.86 -5.14 -1.88
N THR A 92 -1.71 -4.84 -1.29
CA THR A 92 -1.46 -3.63 -0.50
C THR A 92 0.03 -3.31 -0.49
N LEU A 93 0.37 -2.02 -0.45
CA LEU A 93 1.76 -1.58 -0.39
C LEU A 93 2.19 -1.37 1.06
N ILE A 94 3.31 -1.97 1.43
CA ILE A 94 3.92 -1.86 2.75
C ILE A 94 5.42 -1.57 2.62
N HIS A 95 6.05 -1.14 3.72
CA HIS A 95 7.50 -1.11 3.77
C HIS A 95 8.06 -2.53 3.85
N ASP A 96 9.14 -2.78 3.12
CA ASP A 96 9.87 -4.05 3.10
C ASP A 96 10.22 -4.55 4.53
N ARG A 97 10.60 -3.62 5.43
CA ARG A 97 10.91 -3.92 6.84
C ARG A 97 9.79 -4.63 7.62
N TYR A 98 8.54 -4.55 7.16
CA TYR A 98 7.39 -5.20 7.79
C TYR A 98 7.04 -6.56 7.17
N LEU A 99 7.64 -6.93 6.03
CA LEU A 99 7.44 -8.25 5.42
C LEU A 99 7.71 -9.41 6.39
N PRO A 100 8.78 -9.41 7.21
CA PRO A 100 9.04 -10.50 8.15
C PRO A 100 7.90 -10.69 9.17
N LEU A 101 7.17 -9.61 9.52
CA LEU A 101 6.04 -9.69 10.43
C LEU A 101 4.80 -10.36 9.81
N LEU A 102 4.75 -10.48 8.48
CA LEU A 102 3.65 -11.09 7.75
C LEU A 102 3.98 -12.51 7.27
N GLN A 103 5.23 -12.96 7.41
CA GLN A 103 5.64 -14.30 7.06
C GLN A 103 5.32 -15.32 8.16
N LYS A 104 5.44 -16.61 7.80
CA LYS A 104 5.28 -17.74 8.71
C LYS A 104 6.55 -17.92 9.55
N THR A 105 6.62 -17.17 10.64
CA THR A 105 7.75 -17.16 11.60
C THR A 105 7.24 -17.49 13.01
N SER A 106 8.14 -17.91 13.91
CA SER A 106 7.80 -18.15 15.32
C SER A 106 7.17 -16.92 15.98
N LEU A 107 6.16 -17.13 16.83
CA LEU A 107 5.50 -16.06 17.58
C LEU A 107 6.48 -15.26 18.45
N GLU A 108 7.47 -15.92 19.03
CA GLU A 108 8.50 -15.29 19.86
C GLU A 108 9.39 -14.36 19.04
N GLN A 109 9.81 -14.81 17.86
CA GLN A 109 10.58 -13.99 16.92
C GLN A 109 9.75 -12.81 16.40
N LEU A 110 8.46 -13.02 16.11
CA LEU A 110 7.55 -11.95 15.69
C LEU A 110 7.38 -10.89 16.78
N LYS A 111 7.25 -11.28 18.04
CA LYS A 111 7.20 -10.36 19.18
C LYS A 111 8.51 -9.59 19.34
N ALA A 112 9.66 -10.26 19.21
CA ALA A 112 10.97 -9.60 19.26
C ALA A 112 11.12 -8.58 18.12
N LEU A 113 10.78 -8.95 16.88
CA LEU A 113 10.81 -8.06 15.72
C LEU A 113 9.87 -6.87 15.89
N ALA A 114 8.64 -7.11 16.38
CA ALA A 114 7.69 -6.03 16.63
C ALA A 114 8.21 -5.03 17.67
N LYS A 115 8.92 -5.51 18.70
CA LYS A 115 9.58 -4.67 19.70
C LYS A 115 10.72 -3.85 19.10
N THR A 116 11.57 -4.47 18.28
CA THR A 116 12.67 -3.79 17.56
C THR A 116 12.15 -2.71 16.61
N LEU A 117 11.07 -3.00 15.89
CA LEU A 117 10.43 -2.08 14.93
C LEU A 117 9.51 -1.06 15.61
N LYS A 118 9.43 -1.05 16.96
CA LYS A 118 8.59 -0.14 17.77
C LYS A 118 7.14 -0.09 17.25
N VAL A 119 6.58 -1.26 16.94
CA VAL A 119 5.23 -1.39 16.38
C VAL A 119 4.20 -0.87 17.38
N THR A 120 3.43 0.15 16.99
CA THR A 120 2.33 0.67 17.80
C THR A 120 1.13 -0.27 17.79
N THR A 121 0.25 -0.20 18.78
CA THR A 121 -1.02 -0.96 18.84
C THR A 121 -1.86 -0.86 17.56
N LYS A 122 -1.94 0.34 16.96
CA LYS A 122 -2.62 0.56 15.67
C LYS A 122 -1.98 -0.23 14.52
N MET A 123 -0.65 -0.25 14.47
CA MET A 123 0.08 -1.01 13.45
C MET A 123 -0.10 -2.52 13.66
N MET A 124 -0.05 -2.98 14.92
CA MET A 124 -0.26 -4.38 15.28
C MET A 124 -1.66 -4.87 14.86
N SER A 125 -2.70 -4.06 15.07
CA SER A 125 -4.06 -4.39 14.62
C SER A 125 -4.14 -4.61 13.11
N LYS A 126 -3.45 -3.79 12.32
CA LYS A 126 -3.37 -3.95 10.86
C LYS A 126 -2.56 -5.17 10.45
N ILE A 127 -1.42 -5.41 11.10
CA ILE A 127 -0.59 -6.60 10.87
C ILE A 127 -1.41 -7.86 11.15
N ASN A 128 -2.12 -7.92 12.28
CA ASN A 128 -2.97 -9.06 12.64
C ASN A 128 -4.15 -9.23 11.68
N SER A 129 -4.75 -8.14 11.20
CA SER A 129 -5.77 -8.20 10.14
C SER A 129 -5.21 -8.82 8.84
N LEU A 130 -4.01 -8.41 8.42
CA LEU A 130 -3.35 -8.97 7.23
C LEU A 130 -2.98 -10.44 7.43
N ARG A 131 -2.42 -10.81 8.59
CA ARG A 131 -2.09 -12.20 8.94
C ARG A 131 -3.34 -13.09 8.91
N LYS A 132 -4.46 -12.62 9.46
CA LYS A 132 -5.74 -13.35 9.43
C LYS A 132 -6.24 -13.58 8.01
N LEU A 133 -6.11 -12.59 7.12
CA LEU A 133 -6.49 -12.74 5.71
C LEU A 133 -5.64 -13.78 4.97
N SER A 134 -4.39 -13.98 5.40
CA SER A 134 -3.49 -15.00 4.87
C SER A 134 -3.58 -16.34 5.59
N GLY A 135 -4.49 -16.49 6.57
CA GLY A 135 -4.64 -17.70 7.39
C GLY A 135 -3.53 -17.93 8.41
N LEU A 136 -2.77 -16.89 8.80
CA LEU A 136 -1.71 -16.95 9.79
C LEU A 136 -2.22 -16.58 11.20
N PRO A 137 -1.60 -17.13 12.27
CA PRO A 137 -1.96 -16.78 13.64
C PRO A 137 -1.58 -15.33 13.96
N THR A 138 -2.41 -14.69 14.77
CA THR A 138 -2.20 -13.31 15.23
C THR A 138 -1.05 -13.23 16.23
N ILE A 139 -0.32 -12.12 16.18
CA ILE A 139 0.70 -11.77 17.17
C ILE A 139 -0.04 -11.17 18.37
N GLY A 140 -0.05 -11.90 19.49
CA GLY A 140 -0.67 -11.50 20.75
C GLY A 140 0.17 -10.52 21.55
#